data_AF-A0A0P0SMU8-F1
#
_entry.id   AF-A0A0P0SMU8-F1
#
_cell.length_a   1.000
_cell.length_b   1.000
_cell.length_c   1.000
_cell.angle_alpha   90.00
_cell.angle_beta   90.00
_cell.angle_gamma   90.00
#
_symmetry.space_group_name_H-M   'P 1'
#
loop_
_entity.id
_entity.type
_entity.pdbx_description
1 polymer ?
#
loop_
_entity_poly.entity_id
_entity_poly.type
_entity_poly.pdbx_seq_one_letter_code
_entity_poly.pdbx_strand_id
1 'polypeptide(L)'
;MIFPRLPLAAEGALRDLVARRGLTLSEIGAELFAEGLRNLSELPAPLPMRYSPAESEDMTVRIPEAEGAKLRALAKQLDRSLAIVSGALIEIGLRHAGELPGQIPVQYMTTQEQLLTTKAS
;
A
#
# COMPACT_ATOMS: atom_id res chain seq x y z
N MET A 1 -6.59 0.59 -18.06
CA MET A 1 -6.01 -0.06 -16.85
C MET A 1 -4.48 -0.11 -16.91
N ILE A 2 -3.76 -0.08 -15.78
CA ILE A 2 -2.29 -0.21 -15.72
C ILE A 2 -1.83 -1.10 -14.57
N PHE A 3 -0.68 -1.75 -14.74
CA PHE A 3 -0.07 -2.69 -13.78
C PHE A 3 1.38 -2.31 -13.50
N PRO A 4 1.63 -1.27 -12.68
CA PRO A 4 2.99 -0.93 -12.31
C PRO A 4 3.63 -2.01 -11.44
N ARG A 5 4.94 -2.19 -11.62
CA ARG A 5 5.77 -2.95 -10.70
C ARG A 5 5.98 -2.18 -9.41
N LEU A 6 5.98 -2.90 -8.30
CA LEU A 6 6.16 -2.33 -6.97
C LEU A 6 7.60 -2.46 -6.46
N PRO A 7 8.03 -1.50 -5.61
CA PRO A 7 9.30 -1.64 -4.92
C PRO A 7 9.26 -2.81 -3.94
N LEU A 8 10.37 -3.52 -3.82
CA LEU A 8 10.54 -4.66 -2.90
C LEU A 8 10.23 -4.26 -1.44
N ALA A 9 10.56 -3.02 -1.05
CA ALA A 9 10.30 -2.49 0.29
C ALA A 9 8.81 -2.52 0.67
N ALA A 10 7.90 -2.43 -0.31
CA ALA A 10 6.47 -2.46 -0.08
C ALA A 10 5.90 -3.88 0.04
N GLU A 11 6.63 -4.92 -0.40
CA GLU A 11 6.08 -6.29 -0.53
C GLU A 11 5.62 -6.88 0.79
N GLY A 12 6.50 -6.91 1.80
CA GLY A 12 6.19 -7.52 3.09
C GLY A 12 4.97 -6.86 3.74
N ALA A 13 4.93 -5.53 3.74
CA ALA A 13 3.81 -4.77 4.29
C ALA A 13 2.51 -4.98 3.50
N LEU A 14 2.57 -5.07 2.16
CA LEU A 14 1.39 -5.36 1.33
C LEU A 14 0.83 -6.75 1.62
N ARG A 15 1.69 -7.77 1.69
CA ARG A 15 1.29 -9.16 1.98
C ARG A 15 0.67 -9.29 3.36
N ASP A 16 1.27 -8.65 4.36
CA ASP A 16 0.71 -8.58 5.71
C ASP A 16 -0.66 -7.91 5.72
N LEU A 17 -0.82 -6.81 4.98
CA LEU A 17 -2.09 -6.09 4.92
C LEU A 17 -3.18 -6.90 4.20
N VAL A 18 -2.82 -7.59 3.11
CA VAL A 18 -3.67 -8.57 2.41
C VAL A 18 -4.13 -9.67 3.37
N ALA A 19 -3.20 -10.28 4.12
CA ALA A 19 -3.51 -11.34 5.06
C ALA A 19 -4.43 -10.86 6.19
N ARG A 20 -4.21 -9.64 6.69
CA ARG A 20 -5.05 -9.03 7.73
C ARG A 20 -6.43 -8.68 7.22
N ARG A 21 -6.56 -8.06 6.06
CA ARG A 21 -7.85 -7.55 5.55
C ARG A 21 -8.67 -8.61 4.80
N GLY A 22 -8.06 -9.74 4.42
CA GLY A 22 -8.73 -10.79 3.64
C GLY A 22 -9.06 -10.38 2.20
N LEU A 23 -8.39 -9.35 1.68
CA LEU A 23 -8.58 -8.78 0.34
C LEU A 23 -7.47 -9.23 -0.61
N THR A 24 -7.68 -9.15 -1.92
CA THR A 24 -6.63 -9.44 -2.90
C THR A 24 -5.58 -8.34 -2.95
N LEU A 25 -4.38 -8.70 -3.43
CA LEU A 25 -3.27 -7.75 -3.64
C LEU A 25 -3.68 -6.57 -4.55
N SER A 26 -4.55 -6.82 -5.53
CA SER A 26 -5.04 -5.79 -6.44
C SER A 26 -6.01 -4.81 -5.76
N GLU A 27 -6.88 -5.31 -4.89
CA GLU A 27 -7.82 -4.47 -4.13
C GLU A 27 -7.06 -3.58 -3.14
N ILE A 28 -6.19 -4.17 -2.33
CA ILE A 28 -5.34 -3.42 -1.39
C ILE A 28 -4.42 -2.45 -2.13
N GLY A 29 -3.81 -2.87 -3.24
CA GLY A 29 -2.95 -2.00 -4.03
C GLY A 29 -3.69 -0.78 -4.59
N ALA A 30 -4.93 -0.93 -5.03
CA ALA A 30 -5.76 0.17 -5.50
C ALA A 30 -6.16 1.14 -4.38
N GLU A 31 -6.52 0.61 -3.20
CA GLU A 31 -6.85 1.41 -2.01
C GLU A 31 -5.64 2.21 -1.51
N LEU A 32 -4.49 1.56 -1.36
CA LEU A 32 -3.23 2.20 -0.95
C LEU A 32 -2.81 3.28 -1.95
N PHE A 33 -2.97 3.01 -3.24
CA PHE A 33 -2.68 4.00 -4.28
C PHE A 33 -3.60 5.22 -4.17
N ALA A 34 -4.90 5.00 -3.96
CA ALA A 34 -5.85 6.10 -3.77
C ALA A 34 -5.54 6.93 -2.52
N GLU A 35 -5.12 6.28 -1.44
CA GLU A 35 -4.70 6.96 -0.21
C GLU A 35 -3.39 7.74 -0.41
N GLY A 36 -2.43 7.16 -1.14
CA GLY A 36 -1.22 7.87 -1.55
C GLY A 36 -1.51 9.11 -2.38
N LEU A 37 -2.52 9.06 -3.27
CA LEU A 37 -2.97 10.22 -4.03
C LEU A 37 -3.60 11.31 -3.15
N ARG A 38 -4.23 10.97 -2.03
CA ARG A 38 -4.75 11.96 -1.07
C ARG A 38 -3.62 12.65 -0.32
N ASN A 39 -2.55 11.91 -0.03
CA ASN A 39 -1.39 12.38 0.73
C ASN A 39 -0.19 12.75 -0.17
N LEU A 40 -0.46 13.29 -1.36
CA LEU A 40 0.56 13.68 -2.35
C LEU A 40 1.62 14.66 -1.82
N SER A 41 1.26 15.47 -0.82
CA SER A 41 2.20 16.39 -0.16
C SER A 41 3.36 15.68 0.53
N GLU A 42 3.22 14.38 0.84
CA GLU A 42 4.26 13.56 1.47
C GLU A 42 5.17 12.83 0.47
N LEU A 43 5.00 13.10 -0.82
CA LEU A 43 5.82 12.49 -1.86
C LEU A 43 7.28 12.93 -1.69
N PRO A 44 8.23 11.98 -1.53
CA PRO A 44 9.61 12.35 -1.34
C PRO A 44 10.18 12.99 -2.61
N ALA A 45 10.87 14.13 -2.44
CA ALA A 45 11.60 14.80 -3.50
C ALA A 45 13.11 14.81 -3.16
N PRO A 46 14.00 14.28 -4.03
CA PRO A 46 13.73 13.72 -5.36
C PRO A 46 13.34 12.23 -5.35
N LEU A 47 12.42 11.85 -6.24
CA LEU A 47 12.17 10.43 -6.55
C LEU A 47 13.31 9.84 -7.40
N PRO A 48 13.66 8.55 -7.19
CA PRO A 48 14.65 7.88 -8.01
C PRO A 48 14.20 7.84 -9.47
N MET A 49 15.14 7.92 -10.42
CA MET A 49 14.79 7.81 -11.85
C MET A 49 14.37 6.39 -12.24
N ARG A 50 14.94 5.38 -11.58
CA ARG A 50 14.75 3.96 -11.84
C ARG A 50 15.07 3.21 -10.55
N TYR A 51 14.32 2.15 -10.27
CA TYR A 51 14.70 1.17 -9.26
C TYR A 51 15.78 0.27 -9.82
N SER A 52 16.74 -0.12 -8.98
CA SER A 52 17.62 -1.23 -9.32
C SER A 52 16.83 -2.55 -9.32
N PRO A 53 17.32 -3.61 -9.99
CA PRO A 53 16.68 -4.92 -9.93
C PRO A 53 16.53 -5.47 -8.50
N ALA A 54 17.44 -5.10 -7.59
CA ALA A 54 17.35 -5.49 -6.18
C ALA A 54 16.25 -4.76 -5.40
N GLU A 55 15.74 -3.64 -5.94
CA GLU A 55 14.72 -2.81 -5.33
C GLU A 55 13.34 -3.00 -5.99
N SER A 56 13.25 -3.81 -7.04
CA SER A 56 12.01 -4.07 -7.77
C SER A 56 11.73 -5.56 -7.86
N GLU A 57 10.58 -5.96 -7.33
CA GLU A 57 10.03 -7.30 -7.50
C GLU A 57 9.15 -7.39 -8.76
N ASP A 58 8.87 -8.61 -9.22
CA ASP A 58 7.87 -8.85 -10.27
C ASP A 58 6.42 -8.74 -9.75
N MET A 59 6.24 -8.22 -8.54
CA MET A 59 4.93 -7.91 -7.99
C MET A 59 4.32 -6.69 -8.68
N THR A 60 3.09 -6.85 -9.17
CA THR A 60 2.31 -5.76 -9.79
C THR A 60 0.97 -5.61 -9.11
N VAL A 61 0.45 -4.38 -9.09
CA VAL A 61 -0.90 -4.09 -8.60
C VAL A 61 -1.75 -3.50 -9.71
N ARG A 62 -3.04 -3.78 -9.65
CA ARG A 62 -4.01 -3.26 -10.60
C ARG A 62 -4.41 -1.84 -10.19
N ILE A 63 -4.06 -0.85 -11.00
CA ILE A 63 -4.59 0.51 -10.83
C ILE A 63 -5.79 0.70 -11.77
N PRO A 64 -6.98 1.05 -11.26
CA PRO A 64 -8.14 1.28 -12.09
C PRO A 64 -7.93 2.47 -13.04
N GLU A 65 -8.72 2.52 -14.11
CA GLU A 65 -8.44 3.43 -15.22
C GLU A 65 -8.64 4.90 -14.87
N ALA A 66 -9.61 5.21 -14.02
CA ALA A 66 -9.87 6.55 -13.53
C ALA A 66 -8.66 7.13 -12.78
N GLU A 67 -8.00 6.30 -11.97
CA GLU A 67 -6.78 6.61 -11.23
C GLU A 67 -5.54 6.60 -12.15
N GLY A 68 -5.53 5.75 -13.18
CA GLY A 68 -4.45 5.66 -14.15
C GLY A 68 -4.19 6.94 -14.93
N ALA A 69 -5.23 7.75 -15.20
CA ALA A 69 -5.05 9.07 -15.80
C ALA A 69 -4.28 10.03 -14.88
N LYS A 70 -4.61 10.04 -13.58
CA LYS A 70 -3.90 10.84 -12.56
C LYS A 70 -2.45 10.40 -12.43
N LEU A 71 -2.20 9.08 -12.43
CA LEU A 71 -0.82 8.57 -12.37
C LEU A 71 0.02 9.04 -13.55
N ARG A 72 -0.52 8.98 -14.78
CA ARG A 72 0.20 9.43 -15.98
C ARG A 72 0.52 10.91 -15.93
N ALA A 73 -0.42 11.74 -15.48
CA ALA A 73 -0.20 13.17 -15.34
C ALA A 73 0.91 13.47 -14.32
N LEU A 74 0.88 12.81 -13.17
CA LEU A 74 1.88 12.99 -12.12
C LEU A 74 3.26 12.49 -12.55
N ALA A 75 3.34 11.33 -13.20
CA ALA A 75 4.58 10.80 -13.77
C ALA A 75 5.21 11.75 -14.78
N LYS A 76 4.39 12.39 -15.63
CA LYS A 76 4.86 13.43 -16.55
C LYS A 76 5.35 14.67 -15.82
N GLN A 77 4.63 15.14 -14.80
CA GLN A 77 5.01 16.32 -14.01
C GLN A 77 6.35 16.12 -13.29
N LEU A 78 6.58 14.93 -12.76
CA LEU A 78 7.78 14.60 -12.00
C LEU A 78 8.94 14.13 -12.89
N ASP A 79 8.71 13.98 -14.20
CA ASP A 79 9.64 13.36 -15.15
C ASP A 79 10.10 11.98 -14.65
N ARG A 80 9.15 11.12 -14.27
CA ARG A 80 9.41 9.78 -13.70
C ARG A 80 8.55 8.71 -14.35
N SER A 81 8.99 7.46 -14.24
CA SER A 81 8.22 6.32 -14.75
C SER A 81 6.98 6.04 -13.88
N LEU A 82 5.97 5.42 -14.47
CA LEU A 82 4.73 5.08 -13.76
C LEU A 82 5.00 4.15 -12.57
N ALA A 83 5.95 3.22 -12.69
CA ALA A 83 6.33 2.29 -11.61
C ALA A 83 6.94 3.03 -10.41
N ILE A 84 7.80 4.03 -10.65
CA ILE A 84 8.39 4.84 -9.59
C ILE A 84 7.31 5.61 -8.84
N VAL A 85 6.45 6.33 -9.58
CA VAL A 85 5.44 7.17 -8.97
C VAL A 85 4.38 6.35 -8.25
N SER A 86 3.90 5.26 -8.84
CA SER A 86 2.94 4.37 -8.15
C SER A 86 3.54 3.67 -6.95
N GLY A 87 4.81 3.22 -7.02
CA GLY A 87 5.51 2.66 -5.88
C GLY A 87 5.56 3.65 -4.71
N ALA A 88 5.96 4.90 -4.98
CA ALA A 88 6.01 5.95 -3.96
C ALA A 88 4.63 6.26 -3.38
N LEU A 89 3.58 6.31 -4.21
CA LEU A 89 2.21 6.51 -3.73
C LEU A 89 1.73 5.35 -2.85
N ILE A 90 2.07 4.11 -3.20
CA ILE A 90 1.71 2.95 -2.41
C ILE A 90 2.48 2.92 -1.09
N GLU A 91 3.74 3.33 -1.06
CA GLU A 91 4.49 3.49 0.19
C GLU A 91 3.90 4.57 1.11
N ILE A 92 3.39 5.66 0.55
CA ILE A 92 2.62 6.66 1.32
C ILE A 92 1.33 6.03 1.84
N GLY A 93 0.56 5.35 0.97
CA GLY A 93 -0.65 4.64 1.37
C GLY A 93 -0.39 3.62 2.47
N LEU A 94 0.75 2.93 2.45
CA LEU A 94 1.14 1.97 3.49
C LEU A 94 1.37 2.63 4.85
N ARG A 95 1.96 3.84 4.87
CA ARG A 95 2.09 4.63 6.10
C ARG A 95 0.73 5.00 6.69
N HIS A 96 -0.27 5.21 5.84
CA HIS A 96 -1.64 5.55 6.20
C HIS A 96 -2.61 4.37 6.13
N ALA A 97 -2.10 3.12 6.12
CA ALA A 97 -2.94 1.93 5.97
C ALA A 97 -3.97 1.75 7.10
N GLY A 98 -3.75 2.40 8.25
CA GLY A 98 -4.70 2.47 9.36
C GLY A 98 -5.95 3.31 9.06
N GLU A 99 -5.86 4.23 8.11
CA GLU A 99 -6.96 5.12 7.69
C GLU A 99 -7.80 4.52 6.55
N LEU A 100 -7.36 3.38 5.99
CA LEU A 100 -8.08 2.72 4.91
C LEU A 100 -9.47 2.25 5.38
N PRO A 101 -10.55 2.70 4.71
CA PRO A 101 -11.91 2.35 5.05
C PRO A 101 -12.16 0.87 4.77
N GLY A 102 -12.44 0.10 5.82
CA GLY A 102 -12.67 -1.34 5.73
C GLY A 102 -12.33 -1.99 7.05
N GLN A 103 -12.88 -3.17 7.31
CA GLN A 103 -12.64 -3.87 8.57
C GLN A 103 -11.18 -4.32 8.64
N ILE A 104 -10.39 -3.68 9.50
CA ILE A 104 -9.37 -4.44 10.24
C ILE A 104 -10.19 -5.55 10.90
N PRO A 105 -9.94 -6.85 10.65
CA PRO A 105 -10.68 -7.88 11.35
C PRO A 105 -10.57 -7.51 12.82
N VAL A 106 -11.73 -7.29 13.44
CA VAL A 106 -11.82 -7.14 14.87
C VAL A 106 -10.95 -8.25 15.41
N GLN A 107 -9.83 -7.89 16.06
CA GLN A 107 -9.13 -8.85 16.88
C GLN A 107 -10.19 -9.26 17.88
N TYR A 108 -10.87 -10.37 17.62
CA TYR A 108 -11.53 -11.09 18.66
C TYR A 108 -10.40 -11.36 19.63
N MET A 109 -10.37 -10.59 20.73
CA MET A 109 -9.61 -10.96 21.90
C MET A 109 -9.96 -12.42 22.12
N THR A 110 -9.02 -13.30 21.79
CA THR A 110 -9.16 -14.71 22.11
C THR A 110 -9.37 -14.72 23.61
N THR A 111 -10.48 -15.31 24.05
CA THR A 111 -11.00 -15.36 25.42
C THR A 111 -10.02 -15.94 26.46
N GLN A 112 -8.77 -16.21 26.07
CA GLN A 112 -7.70 -16.70 26.92
C GLN A 112 -7.07 -15.63 27.83
N GLU A 113 -7.19 -14.32 27.54
CA GLU A 113 -6.66 -13.28 28.44
C GLU A 113 -7.61 -12.87 29.58
N GLN A 114 -8.89 -13.27 29.54
CA GLN A 114 -9.83 -12.99 30.64
C GLN A 114 -9.74 -13.99 31.80
N LEU A 115 -9.04 -15.12 31.63
CA LEU A 115 -9.01 -16.21 32.61
C LEU A 115 -7.88 -16.12 33.65
N LEU A 116 -6.98 -15.14 33.59
CA LEU A 116 -5.88 -15.01 34.55
C LEU A 116 -6.12 -14.03 35.72
N THR A 117 -7.26 -13.33 35.79
CA THR A 117 -7.55 -12.37 36.88
C THR A 117 -8.65 -12.81 37.86
N THR A 118 -9.06 -14.09 37.84
CA THR A 118 -10.03 -14.64 38.83
C THR A 118 -9.47 -15.77 39.69
N LYS A 119 -8.15 -16.00 39.68
CA LYS A 119 -7.46 -16.80 40.71
C LYS A 119 -6.43 -15.96 41.48
N ALA A 120 -6.95 -15.00 42.22
CA ALA A 120 -6.35 -14.61 43.49
C ALA A 120 -7.43 -14.87 44.55
N SER A 121 -7.51 -16.13 44.98
CA SER A 121 -8.09 -16.52 46.27
C SER A 121 -7.13 -16.17 47.39
#